data_AF-A0A927S9T3-F1
#
_entry.id   AF-A0A927S9T3-F1
#
_cell.length_a   1.000
_cell.length_b   1.000
_cell.length_c   1.000
_cell.angle_alpha   90.00
_cell.angle_beta   90.00
_cell.angle_gamma   90.00
#
_symmetry.space_group_name_H-M   'P 1'
#
loop_
_entity.id
_entity.type
_entity.pdbx_description
1 polymer ?
#
loop_
_entity_poly.entity_id
_entity_poly.type
_entity_poly.pdbx_seq_one_letter_code
_entity_poly.pdbx_strand_id
1 'polypeptide(L)'
;MQRFIHLLYVPTMSCNMACRYCYLGENTVDSNAGHSVDTLSYAVEKFRADHVIPFNISLHGGEVTTLEKDDFRQVVDYIARYYDENAAVLRENGFKVGRPHIKTNLFGLDRHIDTIRDYQVSVSGSLDLPLSLHRKYRVTKGGADTLDKILANVDLLKQIPNRKKVSATLFREHLERLDEIIEDIWFLHRNTCLDMNDFNFMIGFGDGVMTPLSHEEQTLLFDRMQKAFSGTELQKGLDEAWFAEFTQGYCTNCDICGEKFFLLERNGDIYSCVRGQHHQDFYYGNIYTDSVSEILETARVKIARVHRSLGFSDECARCGYLHLCKTGCPFVKQANQDSMSYTCELQKRIYEKNLEQPVSDYASAYVEAMHPELVFKYYREKDDNGFPTLPFLIAKDAKLQMVYDPEAFILEADGIEYPLTSQLLKPVRKFLFLTKYTPLKIYVRKNIMEALADYPVNNALMIQLLSGDTVVYGDEQREKQAHVMTHHIYLPTLARGKSEKEGYYCADIGPLIGLYLEDLAQDQPNNLFFTTTALREYHYAKHKNNGYYHIQALNLPFQNIEFYYVNCDSLL
;
A
#
# COMPACT_ATOMS: atom_id res chain seq x y z
N MET A 1 -6.10 16.50 -10.96
CA MET A 1 -4.99 15.68 -11.49
C MET A 1 -5.60 14.41 -12.06
N GLN A 2 -5.25 14.05 -13.29
CA GLN A 2 -5.80 12.85 -13.95
C GLN A 2 -5.26 11.59 -13.29
N ARG A 3 -6.13 10.60 -13.03
CA ARG A 3 -5.77 9.31 -12.43
C ARG A 3 -5.92 8.19 -13.46
N PHE A 4 -5.09 7.16 -13.37
CA PHE A 4 -5.10 6.04 -14.29
C PHE A 4 -5.27 4.71 -13.55
N ILE A 5 -6.19 3.87 -14.02
CA ILE A 5 -6.51 2.58 -13.39
C ILE A 5 -6.45 1.41 -14.39
N HIS A 6 -6.22 0.21 -13.88
CA HIS A 6 -6.44 -1.05 -14.58
C HIS A 6 -7.81 -1.56 -14.18
N LEU A 7 -8.73 -1.63 -15.15
CA LEU A 7 -10.09 -2.09 -14.98
C LEU A 7 -10.24 -3.52 -15.54
N LEU A 8 -10.44 -4.48 -14.65
CA LEU A 8 -10.92 -5.82 -15.01
C LEU A 8 -12.44 -5.76 -15.05
N TYR A 9 -13.05 -6.08 -16.19
CA TYR A 9 -14.50 -6.10 -16.31
C TYR A 9 -15.01 -7.54 -16.37
N VAL A 10 -15.99 -7.85 -15.52
CA VAL A 10 -16.70 -9.13 -15.45
C VAL A 10 -18.09 -8.94 -16.07
N PRO A 11 -18.22 -9.05 -17.41
CA PRO A 11 -19.50 -8.92 -18.11
C PRO A 11 -20.49 -10.03 -17.80
N THR A 12 -20.02 -11.16 -17.27
CA THR A 12 -20.89 -12.26 -16.84
C THR A 12 -20.26 -13.11 -15.75
N MET A 13 -21.11 -13.61 -14.85
CA MET A 13 -20.74 -14.63 -13.86
C MET A 13 -20.92 -16.06 -14.38
N SER A 14 -21.59 -16.25 -15.53
CA SER A 14 -21.82 -17.58 -16.09
C SER A 14 -20.52 -18.24 -16.48
N CYS A 15 -20.34 -19.50 -16.08
CA CYS A 15 -19.27 -20.37 -16.57
C CYS A 15 -19.85 -21.66 -17.16
N ASN A 16 -19.22 -22.17 -18.23
CA ASN A 16 -19.51 -23.47 -18.84
C ASN A 16 -18.69 -24.63 -18.22
N MET A 17 -17.75 -24.32 -17.33
CA MET A 17 -16.92 -25.27 -16.61
C MET A 17 -17.20 -25.23 -15.10
N ALA A 18 -16.77 -26.26 -14.38
CA ALA A 18 -16.79 -26.39 -12.94
C ALA A 18 -15.41 -26.86 -12.46
N CYS A 19 -14.39 -26.01 -12.64
CA CYS A 19 -13.04 -26.34 -12.20
C CYS A 19 -13.06 -26.59 -10.68
N ARG A 20 -12.47 -27.70 -10.23
CA ARG A 20 -12.61 -28.17 -8.84
C ARG A 20 -12.05 -27.20 -7.81
N TYR A 21 -11.07 -26.38 -8.20
CA TYR A 21 -10.42 -25.37 -7.36
C TYR A 21 -10.89 -23.93 -7.66
N CYS A 22 -11.99 -23.77 -8.42
CA CYS A 22 -12.44 -22.43 -8.82
C CYS A 22 -12.87 -21.61 -7.60
N TYR A 23 -12.27 -20.43 -7.42
CA TYR A 23 -12.61 -19.50 -6.33
C TYR A 23 -14.06 -18.99 -6.40
N LEU A 24 -14.68 -18.97 -7.58
CA LEU A 24 -16.09 -18.58 -7.73
C LEU A 24 -17.06 -19.69 -7.29
N GLY A 25 -16.63 -20.96 -7.31
CA GLY A 25 -17.47 -22.10 -6.92
C GLY A 25 -18.85 -22.08 -7.56
N GLU A 26 -19.88 -22.06 -6.72
CA GLU A 26 -21.30 -22.05 -7.13
C GLU A 26 -21.77 -20.70 -7.69
N ASN A 27 -21.01 -19.62 -7.52
CA ASN A 27 -21.32 -18.28 -8.05
C ASN A 27 -21.06 -18.16 -9.57
N THR A 28 -21.00 -19.28 -10.29
CA THR A 28 -20.74 -19.35 -11.74
C THR A 28 -22.02 -19.38 -12.58
N VAL A 29 -23.04 -18.67 -12.10
CA VAL A 29 -24.37 -18.55 -12.70
C VAL A 29 -24.70 -17.07 -12.83
N ASP A 30 -25.20 -16.66 -13.99
CA ASP A 30 -25.64 -15.30 -14.24
C ASP A 30 -27.15 -15.30 -14.53
N SER A 31 -27.90 -14.52 -13.77
CA SER A 31 -29.34 -14.33 -13.95
C SER A 31 -29.70 -12.97 -14.57
N ASN A 32 -28.69 -12.15 -14.91
CA ASN A 32 -28.90 -10.80 -15.41
C ASN A 32 -29.18 -10.79 -16.93
N ALA A 33 -30.25 -10.09 -17.32
CA ALA A 33 -30.75 -10.01 -18.69
C ALA A 33 -30.40 -8.70 -19.44
N GLY A 34 -29.73 -7.72 -18.81
CA GLY A 34 -29.32 -6.46 -19.47
C GLY A 34 -28.23 -6.65 -20.53
N HIS A 35 -27.77 -5.63 -21.26
CA HIS A 35 -26.59 -5.80 -22.12
C HIS A 35 -25.31 -5.61 -21.30
N SER A 36 -24.30 -6.47 -21.50
CA SER A 36 -23.09 -6.37 -20.69
C SER A 36 -22.26 -5.13 -21.04
N VAL A 37 -22.45 -4.53 -22.22
CA VAL A 37 -21.80 -3.26 -22.58
C VAL A 37 -22.33 -2.07 -21.78
N ASP A 38 -23.58 -2.11 -21.30
CA ASP A 38 -24.23 -0.98 -20.64
C ASP A 38 -23.49 -0.59 -19.36
N THR A 39 -23.21 -1.56 -18.48
CA THR A 39 -22.46 -1.32 -17.23
C THR A 39 -21.04 -0.80 -17.49
N LEU A 40 -20.33 -1.38 -18.46
CA LEU A 40 -18.97 -0.94 -18.79
C LEU A 40 -18.98 0.50 -19.32
N SER A 41 -19.90 0.82 -20.23
CA SER A 41 -20.00 2.16 -20.80
C SER A 41 -20.36 3.21 -19.75
N TYR A 42 -21.33 2.91 -18.89
CA TYR A 42 -21.71 3.76 -17.77
C TYR A 42 -20.53 4.00 -16.82
N ALA A 43 -19.81 2.94 -16.45
CA ALA A 43 -18.67 3.04 -15.55
C ALA A 43 -17.54 3.90 -16.13
N VAL A 44 -17.19 3.67 -17.40
CA VAL A 44 -16.13 4.44 -18.09
C VAL A 44 -16.49 5.91 -18.19
N GLU A 45 -17.74 6.26 -18.54
CA GLU A 45 -18.16 7.66 -18.59
C GLU A 45 -18.17 8.31 -17.20
N LYS A 46 -18.63 7.58 -16.18
CA LYS A 46 -18.59 8.06 -14.79
C LYS A 46 -17.16 8.28 -14.30
N PHE A 47 -16.24 7.35 -14.57
CA PHE A 47 -14.82 7.53 -14.27
C PHE A 47 -14.22 8.73 -15.01
N ARG A 48 -14.54 8.89 -16.30
CA ARG A 48 -14.05 10.00 -17.13
C ARG A 48 -14.50 11.35 -16.58
N ALA A 49 -15.75 11.47 -16.11
CA ALA A 49 -16.28 12.68 -15.50
C ALA A 49 -15.50 13.10 -14.24
N ASP A 50 -14.95 12.13 -13.49
CA ASP A 50 -14.11 12.34 -12.31
C ASP A 50 -12.59 12.27 -12.62
N HIS A 51 -12.20 12.48 -13.88
CA HIS A 51 -10.81 12.48 -14.34
C HIS A 51 -10.04 11.16 -14.08
N VAL A 52 -10.75 10.03 -14.05
CA VAL A 52 -10.17 8.69 -13.96
C VAL A 52 -10.23 8.02 -15.33
N ILE A 53 -9.08 7.55 -15.82
CA ILE A 53 -8.97 6.87 -17.11
C ILE A 53 -8.50 5.44 -16.91
N PRO A 54 -9.30 4.43 -17.30
CA PRO A 54 -8.81 3.07 -17.44
C PRO A 54 -7.68 2.96 -18.49
N PHE A 55 -6.42 2.83 -18.07
CA PHE A 55 -5.32 2.63 -19.02
C PHE A 55 -5.31 1.22 -19.62
N ASN A 56 -5.93 0.28 -18.93
CA ASN A 56 -6.18 -1.07 -19.39
C ASN A 56 -7.60 -1.48 -19.03
N ILE A 57 -8.35 -1.97 -20.01
CA ILE A 57 -9.60 -2.68 -19.85
C ILE A 57 -9.40 -4.10 -20.35
N SER A 58 -9.62 -5.08 -19.47
CA SER A 58 -9.54 -6.50 -19.81
C SER A 58 -10.78 -7.24 -19.33
N LEU A 59 -11.29 -8.15 -20.18
CA LEU A 59 -12.46 -8.94 -19.86
C LEU A 59 -12.07 -10.19 -19.07
N HIS A 60 -12.75 -10.37 -17.95
CA HIS A 60 -12.69 -11.52 -17.06
C HIS A 60 -14.13 -12.00 -16.80
N GLY A 61 -14.34 -12.83 -15.78
CA GLY A 61 -15.66 -13.30 -15.35
C GLY A 61 -15.75 -14.81 -15.40
N GLY A 62 -16.90 -15.37 -15.04
CA GLY A 62 -17.05 -16.82 -14.92
C GLY A 62 -16.46 -17.54 -16.14
N GLU A 63 -16.97 -17.22 -17.32
CA GLU A 63 -16.32 -17.45 -18.61
C GLU A 63 -16.89 -16.48 -19.65
N VAL A 64 -16.07 -15.56 -20.16
CA VAL A 64 -16.48 -14.52 -21.13
C VAL A 64 -17.07 -15.07 -22.42
N THR A 65 -16.62 -16.26 -22.87
CA THR A 65 -17.17 -16.90 -24.07
C THR A 65 -18.57 -17.50 -23.87
N THR A 66 -19.12 -17.44 -22.65
CA THR A 66 -20.52 -17.79 -22.40
C THR A 66 -21.50 -16.71 -22.84
N LEU A 67 -21.03 -15.46 -22.99
CA LEU A 67 -21.83 -14.37 -23.54
C LEU A 67 -22.41 -14.76 -24.90
N GLU A 68 -23.61 -14.23 -25.18
CA GLU A 68 -24.19 -14.34 -26.50
C GLU A 68 -23.36 -13.58 -27.53
N LYS A 69 -23.41 -14.04 -28.79
CA LYS A 69 -22.52 -13.58 -29.85
C LYS A 69 -22.54 -12.07 -30.05
N ASP A 70 -23.75 -11.50 -30.07
CA ASP A 70 -23.93 -10.06 -30.27
C ASP A 70 -23.44 -9.26 -29.06
N ASP A 71 -23.68 -9.75 -27.83
CA ASP A 71 -23.26 -9.08 -26.60
C ASP A 71 -21.72 -9.08 -26.46
N PHE A 72 -21.07 -10.22 -26.71
CA PHE A 72 -19.60 -10.31 -26.76
C PHE A 72 -19.01 -9.33 -27.79
N ARG A 73 -19.59 -9.26 -28.99
CA ARG A 73 -19.14 -8.35 -30.05
C ARG A 73 -19.31 -6.88 -29.66
N GLN A 74 -20.43 -6.52 -29.02
CA GLN A 74 -20.68 -5.16 -28.56
C GLN A 74 -19.67 -4.70 -27.51
N VAL A 75 -19.35 -5.55 -26.53
CA VAL A 75 -18.34 -5.22 -25.51
C VAL A 75 -16.94 -5.08 -26.13
N VAL A 76 -16.55 -5.98 -27.04
CA VAL A 76 -15.25 -5.91 -27.73
C VAL A 76 -15.15 -4.66 -28.59
N ASP A 77 -16.19 -4.33 -29.35
CA ASP A 77 -16.27 -3.10 -30.16
C ASP A 77 -16.11 -1.85 -29.28
N TYR A 78 -16.83 -1.80 -28.16
CA TYR A 78 -16.74 -0.69 -27.21
C TYR A 78 -15.30 -0.49 -26.70
N ILE A 79 -14.63 -1.57 -26.30
CA ILE A 79 -13.24 -1.51 -25.81
C ILE A 79 -12.28 -1.08 -26.92
N ALA A 80 -12.49 -1.54 -28.16
CA ALA A 80 -11.66 -1.12 -29.30
C ALA A 80 -11.77 0.39 -29.52
N ARG A 81 -13.00 0.92 -29.62
CA ARG A 81 -13.26 2.36 -29.77
C ARG A 81 -12.71 3.16 -28.59
N TYR A 82 -12.87 2.67 -27.36
CA TYR A 82 -12.31 3.30 -26.18
C TYR A 82 -10.80 3.51 -26.29
N TYR A 83 -10.03 2.50 -26.73
CA TYR A 83 -8.60 2.65 -26.90
C TYR A 83 -8.22 3.62 -28.02
N ASP A 84 -8.99 3.66 -29.12
CA ASP A 84 -8.77 4.62 -30.20
C ASP A 84 -9.01 6.07 -29.73
N GLU A 85 -10.11 6.31 -29.01
CA GLU A 85 -10.46 7.61 -28.43
C GLU A 85 -9.43 8.09 -27.40
N ASN A 86 -8.89 7.19 -26.58
CA ASN A 86 -7.98 7.52 -25.48
C ASN A 86 -6.50 7.37 -25.88
N ALA A 87 -6.19 7.10 -27.14
CA ALA A 87 -4.84 6.78 -27.59
C ALA A 87 -3.83 7.91 -27.30
N ALA A 88 -4.23 9.18 -27.48
CA ALA A 88 -3.35 10.33 -27.23
C ALA A 88 -3.02 10.47 -25.73
N VAL A 89 -4.05 10.56 -24.89
CA VAL A 89 -3.88 10.73 -23.43
C VAL A 89 -3.11 9.57 -22.79
N LEU A 90 -3.31 8.34 -23.26
CA LEU A 90 -2.56 7.19 -22.78
C LEU A 90 -1.07 7.27 -23.14
N ARG A 91 -0.74 7.63 -24.39
CA ARG A 91 0.66 7.76 -24.84
C ARG A 91 1.39 8.90 -24.14
N GLU A 92 0.74 10.05 -23.98
CA GLU A 92 1.29 11.22 -23.29
C GLU A 92 1.63 10.93 -21.82
N ASN A 93 0.91 9.98 -21.20
CA ASN A 93 1.15 9.53 -19.83
C ASN A 93 1.97 8.22 -19.74
N GLY A 94 2.64 7.83 -20.83
CA GLY A 94 3.58 6.70 -20.84
C GLY A 94 2.94 5.30 -20.89
N PHE A 95 1.63 5.20 -21.13
CA PHE A 95 0.95 3.93 -21.29
C PHE A 95 0.99 3.43 -22.74
N LYS A 96 1.12 2.11 -22.91
CA LYS A 96 0.90 1.47 -24.21
C LYS A 96 -0.59 1.43 -24.51
N VAL A 97 -1.00 1.91 -25.68
CA VAL A 97 -2.40 1.81 -26.13
C VAL A 97 -2.74 0.32 -26.31
N GLY A 98 -3.76 -0.10 -25.57
CA GLY A 98 -4.19 -1.50 -25.56
C GLY A 98 -4.97 -1.91 -26.80
N ARG A 99 -5.41 -3.16 -26.78
CA ARG A 99 -6.41 -3.74 -27.67
C ARG A 99 -7.39 -4.52 -26.78
N PRO A 100 -8.60 -4.86 -27.27
CA PRO A 100 -9.47 -5.75 -26.54
C PRO A 100 -8.73 -7.02 -26.11
N HIS A 101 -8.87 -7.39 -24.83
CA HIS A 101 -8.21 -8.53 -24.23
C HIS A 101 -9.20 -9.35 -23.43
N ILE A 102 -9.12 -10.68 -23.54
CA ILE A 102 -9.97 -11.62 -22.82
C ILE A 102 -9.14 -12.61 -22.00
N LYS A 103 -9.61 -12.91 -20.79
CA LYS A 103 -9.23 -14.09 -20.00
C LYS A 103 -10.31 -15.15 -20.15
N THR A 104 -9.93 -16.35 -20.58
CA THR A 104 -10.86 -17.43 -20.92
C THR A 104 -10.31 -18.81 -20.53
N ASN A 105 -11.22 -19.74 -20.25
CA ASN A 105 -10.93 -21.16 -20.10
C ASN A 105 -10.70 -21.88 -21.45
N LEU A 106 -10.81 -21.16 -22.58
CA LEU A 106 -10.61 -21.61 -23.96
C LEU A 106 -11.69 -22.56 -24.52
N PHE A 107 -12.60 -23.09 -23.69
CA PHE A 107 -13.54 -24.15 -24.08
C PHE A 107 -14.63 -23.69 -25.06
N GLY A 108 -15.05 -22.43 -24.98
CA GLY A 108 -16.10 -21.83 -25.82
C GLY A 108 -15.60 -20.84 -26.89
N LEU A 109 -14.30 -20.81 -27.17
CA LEU A 109 -13.69 -19.83 -28.08
C LEU A 109 -14.28 -19.83 -29.50
N ASP A 110 -14.66 -21.00 -30.01
CA ASP A 110 -15.24 -21.19 -31.33
C ASP A 110 -16.53 -20.38 -31.56
N ARG A 111 -17.30 -20.10 -30.50
CA ARG A 111 -18.51 -19.27 -30.57
C ARG A 111 -18.26 -17.85 -31.05
N HIS A 112 -17.05 -17.33 -30.78
CA HIS A 112 -16.71 -15.91 -30.94
C HIS A 112 -15.45 -15.69 -31.80
N ILE A 113 -15.00 -16.72 -32.52
CA ILE A 113 -13.74 -16.70 -33.26
C ILE A 113 -13.71 -15.63 -34.37
N ASP A 114 -14.86 -15.32 -34.94
CA ASP A 114 -15.02 -14.25 -35.93
C ASP A 114 -14.75 -12.88 -35.31
N THR A 115 -15.36 -12.57 -34.16
CA THR A 115 -15.11 -11.32 -33.43
C THR A 115 -13.66 -11.24 -32.95
N ILE A 116 -13.09 -12.33 -32.44
CA ILE A 116 -11.68 -12.38 -32.03
C ILE A 116 -10.75 -12.04 -33.20
N ARG A 117 -11.06 -12.54 -34.40
CA ARG A 117 -10.31 -12.26 -35.63
C ARG A 117 -10.49 -10.82 -36.10
N ASP A 118 -11.73 -10.34 -36.19
CA ASP A 118 -12.07 -9.01 -36.69
C ASP A 118 -11.36 -7.91 -35.88
N TYR A 119 -11.37 -8.04 -34.55
CA TYR A 119 -10.80 -7.04 -33.64
C TYR A 119 -9.38 -7.38 -33.17
N GLN A 120 -8.79 -8.49 -33.64
CA GLN A 120 -7.47 -8.96 -33.22
C GLN A 120 -7.34 -9.06 -31.68
N VAL A 121 -8.40 -9.57 -31.04
CA VAL A 121 -8.55 -9.64 -29.59
C VAL A 121 -7.41 -10.48 -29.01
N SER A 122 -6.67 -9.93 -28.04
CA SER A 122 -5.63 -10.68 -27.33
C SER A 122 -6.28 -11.71 -26.39
N VAL A 123 -5.75 -12.93 -26.38
CA VAL A 123 -6.30 -14.04 -25.61
C VAL A 123 -5.32 -14.44 -24.50
N SER A 124 -5.79 -14.48 -23.26
CA SER A 124 -5.13 -15.17 -22.15
C SER A 124 -5.95 -16.41 -21.78
N GLY A 125 -5.40 -17.60 -22.02
CA GLY A 125 -6.02 -18.88 -21.69
C GLY A 125 -5.66 -19.40 -20.30
N SER A 126 -6.57 -20.14 -19.68
CA SER A 126 -6.27 -20.98 -18.51
C SER A 126 -6.07 -22.43 -18.96
N LEU A 127 -4.82 -22.88 -18.92
CA LEU A 127 -4.38 -24.21 -19.35
C LEU A 127 -3.37 -24.75 -18.34
N ASP A 128 -3.86 -25.52 -17.36
CA ASP A 128 -3.00 -26.09 -16.32
C ASP A 128 -2.02 -27.12 -16.86
N LEU A 129 -0.90 -27.24 -16.15
CA LEU A 129 0.15 -28.21 -16.39
C LEU A 129 0.43 -28.99 -15.09
N PRO A 130 0.62 -30.32 -15.15
CA PRO A 130 0.59 -31.12 -16.37
C PRO A 130 -0.83 -31.30 -16.91
N LEU A 131 -0.94 -31.57 -18.21
CA LEU A 131 -2.18 -31.78 -18.92
C LEU A 131 -2.99 -32.95 -18.33
N SER A 132 -2.32 -33.92 -17.71
CA SER A 132 -2.97 -35.00 -16.95
C SER A 132 -3.80 -34.49 -15.77
N LEU A 133 -3.31 -33.47 -15.05
CA LEU A 133 -4.03 -32.83 -13.95
C LEU A 133 -5.03 -31.78 -14.44
N HIS A 134 -4.77 -31.13 -15.58
CA HIS A 134 -5.78 -30.32 -16.27
C HIS A 134 -7.06 -31.11 -16.48
N ARG A 135 -6.97 -32.31 -17.08
CA ARG A 135 -8.13 -33.20 -17.31
C ARG A 135 -8.87 -33.54 -16.02
N LYS A 136 -8.14 -33.75 -14.93
CA LYS A 136 -8.70 -34.11 -13.61
C LYS A 136 -9.47 -32.96 -12.97
N TYR A 137 -8.91 -31.76 -12.98
CA TYR A 137 -9.41 -30.64 -12.18
C TYR A 137 -10.24 -29.62 -12.98
N ARG A 138 -10.02 -29.48 -14.29
CA ARG A 138 -10.74 -28.53 -15.14
C ARG A 138 -11.80 -29.27 -15.97
N VAL A 139 -12.95 -29.48 -15.35
CA VAL A 139 -14.07 -30.25 -15.93
C VAL A 139 -15.24 -29.36 -16.33
N THR A 140 -16.11 -29.85 -17.20
CA THR A 140 -17.42 -29.24 -17.46
C THR A 140 -18.31 -29.31 -16.21
N LYS A 141 -19.43 -28.57 -16.19
CA LYS A 141 -20.45 -28.70 -15.13
C LYS A 141 -21.03 -30.13 -15.00
N GLY A 142 -20.94 -30.94 -16.06
CA GLY A 142 -21.30 -32.36 -16.05
C GLY A 142 -20.17 -33.31 -15.64
N GLY A 143 -19.00 -32.79 -15.26
CA GLY A 143 -17.84 -33.59 -14.83
C GLY A 143 -17.00 -34.18 -15.96
N ALA A 144 -17.32 -33.89 -17.22
CA ALA A 144 -16.54 -34.36 -18.37
C ALA A 144 -15.23 -33.56 -18.54
N ASP A 145 -14.24 -34.23 -19.10
CA ASP A 145 -12.96 -33.66 -19.53
C ASP A 145 -13.15 -32.51 -20.55
N THR A 146 -12.26 -31.53 -20.52
CA THR A 146 -12.29 -30.34 -21.39
C THR A 146 -11.08 -30.19 -22.32
N LEU A 147 -9.99 -30.95 -22.11
CA LEU A 147 -8.70 -30.65 -22.71
C LEU A 147 -8.73 -30.78 -24.24
N ASP A 148 -9.32 -31.86 -24.78
CA ASP A 148 -9.31 -32.11 -26.23
C ASP A 148 -10.05 -31.02 -27.00
N LYS A 149 -11.18 -30.55 -26.45
CA LYS A 149 -11.95 -29.43 -27.01
C LYS A 149 -11.18 -28.12 -26.90
N ILE A 150 -10.48 -27.88 -25.79
CA ILE A 150 -9.62 -26.71 -25.59
C ILE A 150 -8.49 -26.68 -26.62
N LEU A 151 -7.78 -27.79 -26.85
CA LEU A 151 -6.70 -27.87 -27.84
C LEU A 151 -7.22 -27.64 -29.27
N ALA A 152 -8.37 -28.24 -29.62
CA ALA A 152 -9.02 -27.98 -30.90
C ALA A 152 -9.41 -26.50 -31.09
N ASN A 153 -9.81 -25.82 -30.02
CA ASN A 153 -10.12 -24.39 -30.05
C ASN A 153 -8.85 -23.52 -30.11
N VAL A 154 -7.74 -23.93 -29.48
CA VAL A 154 -6.44 -23.27 -29.61
C VAL A 154 -5.99 -23.26 -31.07
N ASP A 155 -6.20 -24.35 -31.81
CA ASP A 155 -5.86 -24.42 -33.24
C ASP A 155 -6.59 -23.38 -34.10
N LEU A 156 -7.79 -22.93 -33.70
CA LEU A 156 -8.52 -21.87 -34.40
C LEU A 156 -7.78 -20.52 -34.35
N LEU A 157 -6.89 -20.32 -33.37
CA LEU A 157 -6.09 -19.11 -33.22
C LEU A 157 -4.85 -19.08 -34.13
N LYS A 158 -4.50 -20.20 -34.79
CA LYS A 158 -3.25 -20.34 -35.56
C LYS A 158 -3.08 -19.30 -36.67
N GLN A 159 -4.17 -18.86 -37.29
CA GLN A 159 -4.16 -17.87 -38.37
C GLN A 159 -4.45 -16.44 -37.90
N ILE A 160 -4.64 -16.23 -36.59
CA ILE A 160 -4.93 -14.92 -36.03
C ILE A 160 -3.62 -14.35 -35.46
N PRO A 161 -3.11 -13.20 -35.94
CA PRO A 161 -1.83 -12.64 -35.47
C PRO A 161 -1.91 -11.98 -34.08
N ASN A 162 -2.98 -12.23 -33.33
CA ASN A 162 -3.16 -11.74 -31.97
C ASN A 162 -2.13 -12.34 -31.00
N ARG A 163 -1.91 -11.65 -29.88
CA ARG A 163 -1.11 -12.15 -28.76
C ARG A 163 -1.89 -13.26 -28.03
N LYS A 164 -1.24 -14.40 -27.82
CA LYS A 164 -1.78 -15.61 -27.21
C LYS A 164 -0.92 -15.95 -26.00
N LYS A 165 -1.48 -15.74 -24.82
CA LYS A 165 -0.83 -16.05 -23.54
C LYS A 165 -1.57 -17.20 -22.87
N VAL A 166 -0.87 -18.10 -22.19
CA VAL A 166 -1.52 -19.10 -21.32
C VAL A 166 -0.98 -19.04 -19.90
N SER A 167 -1.74 -19.56 -18.95
CA SER A 167 -1.30 -19.67 -17.57
C SER A 167 -1.78 -20.97 -16.94
N ALA A 168 -0.94 -21.54 -16.08
CA ALA A 168 -1.26 -22.74 -15.30
C ALA A 168 -1.32 -22.40 -13.81
N THR A 169 -2.36 -22.88 -13.12
CA THR A 169 -2.42 -22.81 -11.66
C THR A 169 -1.80 -24.06 -11.05
N LEU A 170 -0.81 -23.87 -10.18
CA LEU A 170 -0.05 -24.97 -9.59
C LEU A 170 -0.29 -25.11 -8.09
N PHE A 171 -0.38 -26.37 -7.67
CA PHE A 171 -0.45 -26.86 -6.29
C PHE A 171 0.56 -28.00 -6.10
N ARG A 172 0.78 -28.48 -4.87
CA ARG A 172 1.76 -29.53 -4.56
C ARG A 172 1.59 -30.75 -5.46
N GLU A 173 0.34 -31.15 -5.70
CA GLU A 173 -0.03 -32.30 -6.54
C GLU A 173 0.50 -32.17 -7.97
N HIS A 174 0.68 -30.94 -8.47
CA HIS A 174 1.28 -30.68 -9.78
C HIS A 174 2.81 -30.85 -9.74
N LEU A 175 3.44 -30.45 -8.63
CA LEU A 175 4.88 -30.57 -8.44
C LEU A 175 5.34 -32.03 -8.34
N GLU A 176 4.49 -32.93 -7.83
CA GLU A 176 4.73 -34.38 -7.83
C GLU A 176 4.93 -34.95 -9.25
N ARG A 177 4.49 -34.21 -10.28
CA ARG A 177 4.56 -34.56 -11.70
C ARG A 177 5.35 -33.53 -12.52
N LEU A 178 6.39 -32.95 -11.92
CA LEU A 178 7.14 -31.87 -12.55
C LEU A 178 7.76 -32.25 -13.91
N ASP A 179 8.13 -33.52 -14.12
CA ASP A 179 8.65 -33.98 -15.41
C ASP A 179 7.57 -33.90 -16.52
N GLU A 180 6.31 -34.25 -16.21
CA GLU A 180 5.18 -34.08 -17.14
C GLU A 180 4.96 -32.59 -17.47
N ILE A 181 5.13 -31.68 -16.50
CA ILE A 181 5.05 -30.22 -16.76
C ILE A 181 6.06 -29.80 -17.82
N ILE A 182 7.32 -30.27 -17.70
CA ILE A 182 8.37 -29.93 -18.66
C ILE A 182 8.04 -30.47 -20.05
N GLU A 183 7.59 -31.72 -20.13
CA GLU A 183 7.17 -32.35 -21.39
C GLU A 183 6.01 -31.61 -22.05
N ASP A 184 5.01 -31.21 -21.26
CA ASP A 184 3.83 -30.52 -21.75
C ASP A 184 4.14 -29.10 -22.22
N ILE A 185 5.08 -28.38 -21.58
CA ILE A 185 5.57 -27.08 -22.09
C ILE A 185 6.16 -27.26 -23.49
N TRP A 186 7.00 -28.27 -23.69
CA TRP A 186 7.57 -28.55 -25.02
C TRP A 186 6.51 -28.99 -26.03
N PHE A 187 5.56 -29.83 -25.59
CA PHE A 187 4.46 -30.26 -26.43
C PHE A 187 3.65 -29.07 -26.93
N LEU A 188 3.21 -28.19 -26.03
CA LEU A 188 2.42 -27.01 -26.38
C LEU A 188 3.19 -26.08 -27.31
N HIS A 189 4.47 -25.79 -27.01
CA HIS A 189 5.29 -24.90 -27.83
C HIS A 189 5.48 -25.40 -29.27
N ARG A 190 5.68 -26.71 -29.44
CA ARG A 190 6.05 -27.29 -30.73
C ARG A 190 4.87 -27.74 -31.58
N ASN A 191 3.75 -28.10 -30.94
CA ASN A 191 2.63 -28.75 -31.62
C ASN A 191 1.39 -27.86 -31.72
N THR A 192 1.38 -26.69 -31.07
CA THR A 192 0.25 -25.75 -31.13
C THR A 192 0.69 -24.39 -31.66
N CYS A 193 -0.23 -23.41 -31.75
CA CYS A 193 0.12 -22.03 -32.08
C CYS A 193 0.55 -21.19 -30.86
N LEU A 194 0.74 -21.81 -29.70
CA LEU A 194 1.15 -21.13 -28.47
C LEU A 194 2.67 -20.95 -28.43
N ASP A 195 3.12 -19.73 -28.25
CA ASP A 195 4.51 -19.45 -27.89
C ASP A 195 4.63 -19.56 -26.37
N MET A 196 5.29 -20.62 -25.88
CA MET A 196 5.45 -20.82 -24.45
C MET A 196 6.46 -19.84 -23.82
N ASN A 197 7.08 -18.94 -24.60
CA ASN A 197 7.70 -17.74 -24.02
C ASN A 197 6.67 -16.76 -23.43
N ASP A 198 5.39 -16.83 -23.85
CA ASP A 198 4.28 -16.03 -23.32
C ASP A 198 3.37 -16.91 -22.45
N PHE A 199 3.94 -17.45 -21.37
CA PHE A 199 3.29 -18.32 -20.40
C PHE A 199 3.54 -17.84 -18.97
N ASN A 200 2.59 -18.08 -18.05
CA ASN A 200 2.75 -17.76 -16.63
C ASN A 200 2.39 -18.96 -15.74
N PHE A 201 3.23 -19.21 -14.73
CA PHE A 201 2.82 -19.99 -13.57
C PHE A 201 2.08 -19.10 -12.57
N MET A 202 0.96 -19.61 -12.06
CA MET A 202 0.21 -19.03 -10.96
C MET A 202 0.31 -20.01 -9.78
N ILE A 203 0.82 -19.58 -8.63
CA ILE A 203 0.94 -20.46 -7.46
C ILE A 203 -0.34 -20.34 -6.65
N GLY A 204 -1.07 -21.46 -6.53
CA GLY A 204 -2.30 -21.56 -5.77
C GLY A 204 -2.07 -21.30 -4.28
N PHE A 205 -3.09 -20.71 -3.64
CA PHE A 205 -3.14 -20.45 -2.20
C PHE A 205 -4.54 -20.82 -1.70
N GLY A 206 -4.62 -21.36 -0.48
CA GLY A 206 -5.83 -21.73 0.26
C GLY A 206 -7.12 -21.94 -0.54
N ASP A 207 -7.31 -23.10 -1.16
CA ASP A 207 -8.55 -23.45 -1.88
C ASP A 207 -9.35 -24.62 -1.24
N GLY A 208 -8.79 -25.25 -0.20
CA GLY A 208 -9.39 -26.39 0.51
C GLY A 208 -9.46 -27.71 -0.28
N VAL A 209 -9.10 -27.70 -1.56
CA VAL A 209 -9.23 -28.85 -2.48
C VAL A 209 -7.87 -29.43 -2.83
N MET A 210 -6.85 -28.57 -2.96
CA MET A 210 -5.47 -28.94 -3.24
C MET A 210 -4.53 -28.28 -2.25
N THR A 211 -3.32 -28.81 -2.17
CA THR A 211 -2.36 -28.38 -1.15
C THR A 211 -1.46 -27.26 -1.70
N PRO A 212 -1.43 -26.06 -1.08
CA PRO A 212 -0.51 -25.00 -1.49
C PRO A 212 0.95 -25.46 -1.42
N LEU A 213 1.78 -24.93 -2.32
CA LEU A 213 3.23 -25.22 -2.32
C LEU A 213 3.89 -24.56 -1.10
N SER A 214 4.76 -25.31 -0.42
CA SER A 214 5.70 -24.77 0.55
C SER A 214 6.73 -23.86 -0.12
N HIS A 215 7.43 -23.03 0.66
CA HIS A 215 8.51 -22.19 0.12
C HIS A 215 9.60 -23.01 -0.60
N GLU A 216 9.96 -24.19 -0.06
CA GLU A 216 10.93 -25.10 -0.68
C GLU A 216 10.42 -25.69 -2.00
N GLU A 217 9.13 -26.03 -2.05
CA GLU A 217 8.47 -26.55 -3.25
C GLU A 217 8.43 -25.52 -4.38
N GLN A 218 8.22 -24.24 -4.05
CA GLN A 218 8.23 -23.13 -5.00
C GLN A 218 9.64 -22.87 -5.56
N THR A 219 10.68 -22.88 -4.72
CA THR A 219 12.07 -22.71 -5.19
C THR A 219 12.54 -23.92 -6.00
N LEU A 220 12.11 -25.14 -5.63
CA LEU A 220 12.34 -26.34 -6.43
C LEU A 220 11.73 -26.21 -7.83
N LEU A 221 10.48 -25.74 -7.95
CA LEU A 221 9.86 -25.47 -9.26
C LEU A 221 10.75 -24.55 -10.10
N PHE A 222 11.18 -23.42 -9.52
CA PHE A 222 12.02 -22.45 -10.23
C PHE A 222 13.35 -23.05 -10.68
N ASP A 223 14.10 -23.70 -9.79
CA ASP A 223 15.39 -24.30 -10.11
C ASP A 223 15.25 -25.41 -11.18
N ARG A 224 14.17 -26.19 -11.14
CA ARG A 224 13.87 -27.22 -12.15
C ARG A 224 13.56 -26.62 -13.52
N MET A 225 12.77 -25.55 -13.58
CA MET A 225 12.51 -24.82 -14.83
C MET A 225 13.80 -24.21 -15.39
N GLN A 226 14.62 -23.62 -14.52
CA GLN A 226 15.92 -23.08 -14.91
C GLN A 226 16.81 -24.16 -15.52
N LYS A 227 16.90 -25.32 -14.89
CA LYS A 227 17.70 -26.44 -15.40
C LYS A 227 17.20 -26.97 -16.74
N ALA A 228 15.89 -27.03 -16.93
CA ALA A 228 15.28 -27.63 -18.12
C ALA A 228 15.31 -26.70 -19.35
N PHE A 229 15.20 -25.39 -19.15
CA PHE A 229 14.97 -24.44 -20.24
C PHE A 229 16.07 -23.39 -20.43
N SER A 230 17.06 -23.33 -19.53
CA SER A 230 18.17 -22.40 -19.74
C SER A 230 18.97 -22.74 -21.00
N GLY A 231 19.27 -21.72 -21.80
CA GLY A 231 19.98 -21.86 -23.08
C GLY A 231 19.13 -22.45 -24.22
N THR A 232 17.83 -22.60 -24.03
CA THR A 232 16.89 -23.09 -25.07
C THR A 232 16.11 -21.94 -25.71
N GLU A 233 15.30 -22.22 -26.74
CA GLU A 233 14.39 -21.23 -27.36
C GLU A 233 13.32 -20.67 -26.41
N LEU A 234 13.13 -21.29 -25.24
CA LEU A 234 12.21 -20.87 -24.19
C LEU A 234 12.88 -20.08 -23.05
N GLN A 235 14.19 -19.78 -23.17
CA GLN A 235 14.94 -18.98 -22.19
C GLN A 235 14.25 -17.63 -21.91
N LYS A 236 13.72 -16.98 -22.95
CA LYS A 236 13.05 -15.68 -22.80
C LYS A 236 11.84 -15.76 -21.88
N GLY A 237 11.00 -16.80 -22.02
CA GLY A 237 9.85 -17.02 -21.16
C GLY A 237 10.24 -17.20 -19.70
N LEU A 238 11.29 -17.98 -19.47
CA LEU A 238 11.87 -18.23 -18.15
C LEU A 238 12.41 -16.96 -17.48
N ASP A 239 12.97 -16.04 -18.26
CA ASP A 239 13.51 -14.77 -17.75
C ASP A 239 12.44 -13.70 -17.53
N GLU A 240 11.44 -13.62 -18.42
CA GLU A 240 10.54 -12.47 -18.50
C GLU A 240 9.08 -12.75 -18.10
N ALA A 241 8.58 -13.97 -18.30
CA ALA A 241 7.14 -14.25 -18.28
C ALA A 241 6.71 -15.24 -17.18
N TRP A 242 7.36 -16.40 -17.10
CA TRP A 242 6.86 -17.56 -16.35
C TRP A 242 6.63 -17.27 -14.87
N PHE A 243 7.48 -16.45 -14.27
CA PHE A 243 7.43 -16.05 -12.86
C PHE A 243 7.17 -14.56 -12.67
N ALA A 244 6.75 -13.85 -13.72
CA ALA A 244 6.63 -12.40 -13.73
C ALA A 244 5.67 -11.87 -12.65
N GLU A 245 4.64 -12.63 -12.29
CA GLU A 245 3.73 -12.28 -11.19
C GLU A 245 4.44 -12.04 -9.86
N PHE A 246 5.61 -12.65 -9.65
CA PHE A 246 6.38 -12.56 -8.41
C PHE A 246 7.47 -11.48 -8.46
N THR A 247 7.59 -10.73 -9.57
CA THR A 247 8.61 -9.68 -9.73
C THR A 247 8.02 -8.27 -9.67
N GLN A 248 8.90 -7.26 -9.64
CA GLN A 248 8.50 -5.86 -9.55
C GLN A 248 7.61 -5.46 -10.75
N GLY A 249 6.62 -4.61 -10.48
CA GLY A 249 5.70 -4.09 -11.50
C GLY A 249 4.37 -4.85 -11.59
N TYR A 250 4.24 -6.00 -10.93
CA TYR A 250 2.96 -6.68 -10.73
C TYR A 250 2.21 -6.17 -9.49
N CYS A 251 0.88 -6.33 -9.49
CA CYS A 251 0.00 -5.87 -8.41
C CYS A 251 0.27 -6.52 -7.05
N THR A 252 0.89 -7.69 -7.04
CA THR A 252 1.31 -8.42 -5.83
C THR A 252 2.48 -7.73 -5.12
N ASN A 253 3.19 -6.83 -5.80
CA ASN A 253 4.43 -6.19 -5.34
C ASN A 253 4.31 -4.65 -5.38
N CYS A 254 3.13 -4.11 -5.07
CA CYS A 254 2.91 -2.67 -4.93
C CYS A 254 2.52 -2.32 -3.49
N ASP A 255 2.73 -1.07 -3.06
CA ASP A 255 2.41 -0.66 -1.69
C ASP A 255 0.90 -0.75 -1.44
N ILE A 256 0.09 -0.11 -2.29
CA ILE A 256 -1.38 -0.14 -2.20
C ILE A 256 -1.97 -0.47 -3.58
N CYS A 257 -2.40 -1.72 -3.79
CA CYS A 257 -2.99 -2.12 -5.07
C CYS A 257 -4.32 -1.41 -5.38
N GLY A 258 -5.06 -1.00 -4.34
CA GLY A 258 -6.33 -0.27 -4.46
C GLY A 258 -6.22 1.12 -5.08
N GLU A 259 -5.01 1.63 -5.31
CA GLU A 259 -4.82 2.89 -6.07
C GLU A 259 -4.84 2.67 -7.58
N LYS A 260 -4.71 1.42 -8.04
CA LYS A 260 -4.46 1.11 -9.46
C LYS A 260 -5.35 0.01 -10.03
N PHE A 261 -5.78 -0.98 -9.25
CA PHE A 261 -6.47 -2.16 -9.76
C PHE A 261 -7.90 -2.21 -9.27
N PHE A 262 -8.82 -2.41 -10.21
CA PHE A 262 -10.26 -2.44 -9.96
C PHE A 262 -10.87 -3.57 -10.77
N LEU A 263 -11.77 -4.33 -10.15
CA LEU A 263 -12.63 -5.29 -10.82
C LEU A 263 -14.05 -4.74 -10.79
N LEU A 264 -14.70 -4.62 -11.94
CA LEU A 264 -16.09 -4.22 -12.08
C LEU A 264 -16.93 -5.41 -12.51
N GLU A 265 -17.99 -5.71 -11.79
CA GLU A 265 -19.00 -6.68 -12.17
C GLU A 265 -20.15 -6.04 -12.94
N ARG A 266 -20.87 -6.85 -13.71
CA ARG A 266 -22.04 -6.44 -14.49
C ARG A 266 -23.13 -5.79 -13.63
N ASN A 267 -23.28 -6.19 -12.37
CA ASN A 267 -24.24 -5.59 -11.42
C ASN A 267 -23.79 -4.21 -10.88
N GLY A 268 -22.61 -3.75 -11.27
CA GLY A 268 -22.02 -2.48 -10.87
C GLY A 268 -21.09 -2.59 -9.66
N ASP A 269 -20.99 -3.74 -9.00
CA ASP A 269 -20.09 -3.92 -7.87
C ASP A 269 -18.64 -3.78 -8.30
N ILE A 270 -17.85 -3.11 -7.46
CA ILE A 270 -16.43 -2.89 -7.66
C ILE A 270 -15.67 -3.58 -6.53
N TYR A 271 -14.69 -4.39 -6.90
CA TYR A 271 -13.77 -5.08 -6.00
C TYR A 271 -12.31 -4.74 -6.35
N SER A 272 -11.37 -5.20 -5.52
CA SER A 272 -9.93 -5.02 -5.76
C SER A 272 -9.42 -5.72 -7.01
N CYS A 273 -9.75 -7.00 -7.17
CA CYS A 273 -9.31 -7.86 -8.27
C CYS A 273 -10.07 -9.20 -8.20
N VAL A 274 -9.72 -10.12 -9.10
CA VAL A 274 -10.29 -11.48 -9.14
C VAL A 274 -10.07 -12.27 -7.84
N ARG A 275 -9.00 -12.01 -7.07
CA ARG A 275 -8.79 -12.68 -5.78
C ARG A 275 -9.77 -12.18 -4.72
N GLY A 276 -9.96 -10.85 -4.67
CA GLY A 276 -10.85 -10.19 -3.69
C GLY A 276 -12.32 -10.14 -4.11
N GLN A 277 -12.69 -10.73 -5.24
CA GLN A 277 -14.07 -10.76 -5.74
C GLN A 277 -14.97 -11.49 -4.72
N HIS A 278 -16.14 -10.93 -4.42
CA HIS A 278 -17.06 -11.41 -3.38
C HIS A 278 -16.45 -11.49 -1.95
N HIS A 279 -15.34 -10.79 -1.68
CA HIS A 279 -14.78 -10.67 -0.34
C HIS A 279 -14.99 -9.25 0.22
N GLN A 280 -15.62 -9.14 1.39
CA GLN A 280 -16.09 -7.87 1.94
C GLN A 280 -14.96 -6.84 2.22
N ASP A 281 -13.79 -7.33 2.66
CA ASP A 281 -12.61 -6.48 2.85
C ASP A 281 -11.99 -5.95 1.56
N PHE A 282 -12.40 -6.48 0.40
CA PHE A 282 -11.91 -6.09 -0.91
C PHE A 282 -13.00 -5.48 -1.80
N TYR A 283 -14.23 -5.30 -1.28
CA TYR A 283 -15.29 -4.56 -1.93
C TYR A 283 -15.07 -3.04 -1.84
N TYR A 284 -15.07 -2.34 -2.96
CA TYR A 284 -14.79 -0.90 -3.02
C TYR A 284 -16.06 -0.03 -3.12
N GLY A 285 -17.18 -0.61 -3.53
CA GLY A 285 -18.45 0.10 -3.69
C GLY A 285 -19.22 -0.39 -4.92
N ASN A 286 -20.26 0.33 -5.31
CA ASN A 286 -21.03 0.08 -6.52
C ASN A 286 -21.04 1.31 -7.43
N ILE A 287 -20.70 1.12 -8.70
CA ILE A 287 -20.56 2.20 -9.69
C ILE A 287 -21.87 2.97 -9.90
N TYR A 288 -23.03 2.37 -9.66
CA TYR A 288 -24.32 3.03 -9.82
C TYR A 288 -24.68 3.92 -8.64
N THR A 289 -24.33 3.54 -7.42
CA THR A 289 -24.77 4.24 -6.20
C THR A 289 -23.73 5.19 -5.62
N ASP A 290 -22.44 4.84 -5.73
CA ASP A 290 -21.37 5.54 -5.00
C ASP A 290 -20.62 6.50 -5.93
N SER A 291 -20.10 7.62 -5.41
CA SER A 291 -19.25 8.51 -6.21
C SER A 291 -17.90 7.86 -6.51
N VAL A 292 -17.24 8.27 -7.61
CA VAL A 292 -15.90 7.73 -7.93
C VAL A 292 -14.90 8.07 -6.83
N SER A 293 -15.01 9.27 -6.23
CA SER A 293 -14.13 9.69 -5.13
C SER A 293 -14.26 8.78 -3.91
N GLU A 294 -15.48 8.38 -3.55
CA GLU A 294 -15.71 7.40 -2.47
C GLU A 294 -15.12 6.04 -2.82
N ILE A 295 -15.37 5.52 -4.04
CA ILE A 295 -14.82 4.23 -4.50
C ILE A 295 -13.29 4.21 -4.40
N LEU A 296 -12.62 5.27 -4.88
CA LEU A 296 -11.16 5.37 -4.85
C LEU A 296 -10.62 5.44 -3.41
N GLU A 297 -11.27 6.19 -2.53
CA GLU A 297 -10.83 6.31 -1.14
C GLU A 297 -11.09 5.02 -0.35
N THR A 298 -12.25 4.38 -0.54
CA THR A 298 -12.55 3.07 0.03
C THR A 298 -11.53 2.03 -0.42
N ALA A 299 -11.14 2.04 -1.70
CA ALA A 299 -10.12 1.15 -2.23
C ALA A 299 -8.77 1.31 -1.53
N ARG A 300 -8.29 2.55 -1.40
CA ARG A 300 -7.04 2.89 -0.73
C ARG A 300 -7.06 2.49 0.76
N VAL A 301 -8.12 2.88 1.47
CA VAL A 301 -8.26 2.64 2.92
C VAL A 301 -8.38 1.16 3.25
N LYS A 302 -9.21 0.41 2.52
CA LYS A 302 -9.40 -1.03 2.80
C LYS A 302 -8.12 -1.83 2.55
N ILE A 303 -7.41 -1.59 1.45
CA ILE A 303 -6.14 -2.28 1.18
C ILE A 303 -5.08 -1.95 2.23
N ALA A 304 -4.92 -0.67 2.58
CA ALA A 304 -3.99 -0.26 3.63
C ALA A 304 -4.34 -0.91 4.99
N ARG A 305 -5.64 -1.00 5.32
CA ARG A 305 -6.13 -1.66 6.53
C ARG A 305 -5.76 -3.13 6.58
N VAL A 306 -5.93 -3.87 5.48
CA VAL A 306 -5.58 -5.30 5.42
C VAL A 306 -4.08 -5.51 5.59
N HIS A 307 -3.24 -4.69 4.95
CA HIS A 307 -1.79 -4.74 5.18
C HIS A 307 -1.47 -4.53 6.67
N ARG A 308 -2.02 -3.50 7.29
CA ARG A 308 -1.78 -3.15 8.71
C ARG A 308 -2.25 -4.21 9.69
N SER A 309 -3.44 -4.78 9.47
CA SER A 309 -4.01 -5.76 10.41
C SER A 309 -3.18 -7.03 10.57
N LEU A 310 -2.29 -7.32 9.61
CA LEU A 310 -1.43 -8.49 9.62
C LEU A 310 -0.04 -8.18 10.21
N GLY A 311 0.23 -6.93 10.58
CA GLY A 311 1.52 -6.50 11.12
C GLY A 311 2.65 -6.53 10.10
N PHE A 312 3.88 -6.50 10.61
CA PHE A 312 5.11 -6.49 9.82
C PHE A 312 6.15 -7.41 10.46
N SER A 313 6.82 -8.23 9.65
CA SER A 313 7.79 -9.24 10.12
C SER A 313 9.18 -8.64 10.36
N ASP A 314 9.85 -9.08 11.44
CA ASP A 314 11.26 -8.76 11.71
C ASP A 314 12.21 -9.31 10.61
N GLU A 315 11.77 -10.32 9.86
CA GLU A 315 12.49 -10.80 8.68
C GLU A 315 12.41 -9.80 7.53
N CYS A 316 11.21 -9.27 7.26
CA CYS A 316 11.02 -8.21 6.26
C CYS A 316 11.79 -6.94 6.63
N ALA A 317 11.84 -6.60 7.92
CA ALA A 317 12.59 -5.45 8.43
C ALA A 317 14.11 -5.54 8.20
N ARG A 318 14.64 -6.76 8.00
CA ARG A 318 16.06 -7.02 7.71
C ARG A 318 16.31 -7.44 6.26
N CYS A 319 15.26 -7.56 5.45
CA CYS A 319 15.35 -8.05 4.08
C CYS A 319 15.76 -6.93 3.12
N GLY A 320 16.89 -7.10 2.43
CA GLY A 320 17.35 -6.15 1.42
C GLY A 320 16.44 -6.03 0.18
N TYR A 321 15.55 -7.01 -0.06
CA TYR A 321 14.65 -7.03 -1.23
C TYR A 321 13.25 -6.48 -0.93
N LEU A 322 13.00 -5.91 0.26
CA LEU A 322 11.68 -5.37 0.62
C LEU A 322 11.20 -4.28 -0.36
N HIS A 323 12.13 -3.50 -0.91
CA HIS A 323 11.82 -2.46 -1.91
C HIS A 323 11.20 -3.00 -3.21
N LEU A 324 11.42 -4.29 -3.51
CA LEU A 324 10.85 -5.00 -4.65
C LEU A 324 9.55 -5.72 -4.25
N CYS A 325 9.59 -6.53 -3.19
CA CYS A 325 8.50 -7.44 -2.81
C CYS A 325 7.35 -6.75 -2.07
N LYS A 326 7.64 -5.76 -1.21
CA LYS A 326 6.63 -4.99 -0.45
C LYS A 326 5.64 -5.87 0.35
N THR A 327 6.13 -7.00 0.86
CA THR A 327 5.38 -8.00 1.63
C THR A 327 4.32 -8.80 0.85
N GLY A 328 4.16 -8.60 -0.46
CA GLY A 328 3.26 -9.41 -1.28
C GLY A 328 1.79 -8.98 -1.26
N CYS A 329 0.94 -9.84 -1.84
CA CYS A 329 -0.49 -9.57 -2.05
C CYS A 329 -1.29 -9.55 -0.73
N PRO A 330 -2.05 -8.47 -0.41
CA PRO A 330 -2.82 -8.38 0.83
C PRO A 330 -3.89 -9.47 0.96
N PHE A 331 -4.51 -9.89 -0.14
CA PHE A 331 -5.49 -10.98 -0.13
C PHE A 331 -4.86 -12.29 0.34
N VAL A 332 -3.71 -12.66 -0.21
CA VAL A 332 -3.06 -13.93 0.13
C VAL A 332 -2.51 -13.90 1.55
N LYS A 333 -1.94 -12.77 1.97
CA LYS A 333 -1.55 -12.53 3.36
C LYS A 333 -2.72 -12.75 4.33
N GLN A 334 -3.90 -12.19 4.02
CA GLN A 334 -5.10 -12.37 4.83
C GLN A 334 -5.58 -13.82 4.81
N ALA A 335 -5.62 -14.47 3.65
CA ALA A 335 -6.02 -15.88 3.53
C ALA A 335 -5.11 -16.82 4.34
N ASN A 336 -3.80 -16.54 4.36
CA ASN A 336 -2.81 -17.33 5.09
C ASN A 336 -2.61 -16.90 6.55
N GLN A 337 -3.22 -15.77 6.97
CA GLN A 337 -2.98 -15.14 8.27
C GLN A 337 -1.48 -14.87 8.53
N ASP A 338 -0.78 -14.38 7.50
CA ASP A 338 0.66 -14.12 7.54
C ASP A 338 0.98 -12.66 7.15
N SER A 339 2.02 -12.12 7.79
CA SER A 339 2.57 -10.78 7.52
C SER A 339 3.53 -10.76 6.32
N MET A 340 3.98 -11.91 5.84
CA MET A 340 4.96 -12.07 4.76
C MET A 340 4.33 -12.54 3.45
N SER A 341 5.06 -12.34 2.35
CA SER A 341 4.67 -12.88 1.05
C SER A 341 4.79 -14.40 1.06
N TYR A 342 3.74 -15.11 0.64
CA TYR A 342 3.75 -16.58 0.51
C TYR A 342 4.74 -17.10 -0.55
N THR A 343 5.32 -16.19 -1.35
CA THR A 343 6.35 -16.47 -2.33
C THR A 343 7.71 -15.87 -1.95
N CYS A 344 7.93 -15.54 -0.67
CA CYS A 344 9.12 -14.83 -0.20
C CYS A 344 10.44 -15.46 -0.69
N GLU A 345 10.62 -16.77 -0.49
CA GLU A 345 11.86 -17.47 -0.88
C GLU A 345 12.00 -17.60 -2.39
N LEU A 346 10.91 -17.84 -3.12
CA LEU A 346 10.90 -17.83 -4.58
C LEU A 346 11.31 -16.46 -5.12
N GLN A 347 10.76 -15.38 -4.56
CA GLN A 347 11.09 -14.01 -4.96
C GLN A 347 12.56 -13.70 -4.73
N LYS A 348 13.10 -14.02 -3.54
CA LYS A 348 14.55 -13.88 -3.25
C LYS A 348 15.40 -14.61 -4.29
N ARG A 349 15.03 -15.85 -4.63
CA ARG A 349 15.73 -16.67 -5.62
C ARG A 349 15.71 -16.04 -7.02
N ILE A 350 14.58 -15.46 -7.43
CA ILE A 350 14.45 -14.74 -8.69
C ILE A 350 15.31 -13.47 -8.68
N TYR A 351 15.28 -12.69 -7.61
CA TYR A 351 16.05 -11.45 -7.48
C TYR A 351 17.56 -11.70 -7.52
N GLU A 352 18.04 -12.73 -6.83
CA GLU A 352 19.44 -13.17 -6.88
C GLU A 352 19.87 -13.54 -8.29
N LYS A 353 19.03 -14.30 -9.02
CA LYS A 353 19.31 -14.67 -10.41
C LYS A 353 19.31 -13.46 -11.35
N ASN A 354 18.42 -12.50 -11.11
CA ASN A 354 18.34 -11.26 -11.89
C ASN A 354 19.39 -10.21 -11.48
N LEU A 355 20.26 -10.52 -10.51
CA LEU A 355 21.31 -9.63 -10.00
C LEU A 355 20.77 -8.31 -9.40
N GLU A 356 19.54 -8.34 -8.90
CA GLU A 356 18.93 -7.21 -8.21
C GLU A 356 19.71 -6.88 -6.94
N GLN A 357 19.90 -5.59 -6.67
CA GLN A 357 20.74 -5.16 -5.55
C GLN A 357 19.91 -5.00 -4.25
N PRO A 358 20.34 -5.60 -3.13
CA PRO A 358 19.66 -5.41 -1.86
C PRO A 358 19.84 -3.98 -1.33
N VAL A 359 18.77 -3.43 -0.75
CA VAL A 359 18.73 -2.09 -0.12
C VAL A 359 18.41 -2.25 1.37
N SER A 360 19.37 -1.95 2.24
CA SER A 360 19.25 -2.19 3.70
C SER A 360 18.28 -1.25 4.43
N ASP A 361 18.05 -0.07 3.88
CA ASP A 361 17.41 1.04 4.61
C ASP A 361 15.98 1.33 4.16
N TYR A 362 15.44 0.54 3.22
CA TYR A 362 14.08 0.73 2.71
C TYR A 362 13.01 0.38 3.76
N ALA A 363 13.32 -0.48 4.72
CA ALA A 363 12.34 -0.96 5.69
C ALA A 363 11.72 0.16 6.54
N SER A 364 12.50 1.14 6.96
CA SER A 364 11.96 2.26 7.75
C SER A 364 11.00 3.12 6.92
N ALA A 365 11.32 3.40 5.65
CA ALA A 365 10.42 4.12 4.74
C ALA A 365 9.13 3.34 4.45
N TYR A 366 9.23 2.02 4.26
CA TYR A 366 8.06 1.17 4.06
C TYR A 366 7.17 1.14 5.31
N VAL A 367 7.75 0.97 6.50
CA VAL A 367 7.00 0.96 7.77
C VAL A 367 6.35 2.31 8.01
N GLU A 368 7.02 3.42 7.76
CA GLU A 368 6.43 4.76 7.90
C GLU A 368 5.20 4.96 7.02
N ALA A 369 5.27 4.51 5.76
CA ALA A 369 4.15 4.62 4.82
C ALA A 369 3.00 3.63 5.12
N MET A 370 3.34 2.37 5.40
CA MET A 370 2.36 1.28 5.43
C MET A 370 1.91 0.90 6.84
N HIS A 371 2.78 1.03 7.83
CA HIS A 371 2.58 0.60 9.22
C HIS A 371 2.99 1.71 10.21
N PRO A 372 2.37 2.90 10.16
CA PRO A 372 2.77 4.04 10.99
C PRO A 372 2.77 3.72 12.49
N GLU A 373 1.93 2.78 12.93
CA GLU A 373 1.87 2.28 14.31
C GLU A 373 3.10 1.48 14.74
N LEU A 374 3.87 0.93 13.79
CA LEU A 374 5.06 0.11 14.03
C LEU A 374 6.38 0.88 13.83
N VAL A 375 6.32 2.17 13.47
CA VAL A 375 7.50 2.99 13.18
C VAL A 375 8.50 2.93 14.32
N PHE A 376 8.09 3.12 15.57
CA PHE A 376 9.00 3.07 16.72
C PHE A 376 9.71 1.71 16.91
N LYS A 377 9.12 0.60 16.44
CA LYS A 377 9.73 -0.73 16.53
C LYS A 377 10.84 -0.92 15.48
N TYR A 378 10.67 -0.33 14.30
CA TYR A 378 11.52 -0.60 13.12
C TYR A 378 12.27 0.62 12.58
N TYR A 379 12.13 1.77 13.22
CA TYR A 379 12.95 2.92 12.95
C TYR A 379 14.39 2.57 13.30
N ARG A 380 15.23 2.40 12.29
CA ARG A 380 16.67 2.36 12.49
C ARG A 380 17.11 3.80 12.61
N GLU A 381 17.66 4.17 13.76
CA GLU A 381 18.43 5.41 13.86
C GLU A 381 19.47 5.38 12.75
N LYS A 382 19.52 6.44 11.92
CA LYS A 382 20.61 6.60 10.96
C LYS A 382 21.92 6.47 11.74
N ASP A 383 22.75 5.51 11.35
CA ASP A 383 24.07 5.31 11.93
C ASP A 383 24.90 6.57 11.60
N ASP A 384 25.04 7.47 12.57
CA ASP A 384 25.68 8.77 12.37
C ASP A 384 27.07 8.76 13.00
N ASN A 385 28.07 8.53 12.13
CA ASN A 385 29.48 8.92 12.30
C ASN A 385 30.23 8.42 13.55
N GLY A 386 29.76 7.37 14.25
CA GLY A 386 30.44 6.80 15.41
C GLY A 386 30.27 7.60 16.72
N PHE A 387 29.32 8.53 16.76
CA PHE A 387 28.99 9.28 17.98
C PHE A 387 27.82 8.65 18.74
N PRO A 388 27.75 8.76 20.08
CA PRO A 388 26.61 8.27 20.84
C PRO A 388 25.32 9.03 20.47
N THR A 389 24.26 8.30 20.14
CA THR A 389 22.97 8.88 19.72
C THR A 389 22.27 9.59 20.88
N LEU A 390 21.37 10.54 20.58
CA LEU A 390 20.63 11.26 21.62
C LEU A 390 19.87 10.30 22.57
N PRO A 391 19.16 9.25 22.09
CA PRO A 391 18.49 8.31 22.99
C PRO A 391 19.46 7.49 23.85
N PHE A 392 20.63 7.12 23.32
CA PHE A 392 21.68 6.49 24.13
C PHE A 392 22.17 7.42 25.24
N LEU A 393 22.43 8.71 24.92
CA LEU A 393 22.85 9.71 25.90
C LEU A 393 21.79 9.95 26.98
N ILE A 394 20.51 9.97 26.59
CA ILE A 394 19.37 10.08 27.52
C ILE A 394 19.31 8.85 28.42
N ALA A 395 19.39 7.64 27.87
CA ALA A 395 19.34 6.39 28.63
C ALA A 395 20.42 6.30 29.71
N LYS A 396 21.59 6.91 29.49
CA LYS A 396 22.72 6.91 30.43
C LYS A 396 22.68 8.03 31.48
N ASP A 397 21.73 8.96 31.40
CA ASP A 397 21.68 10.12 32.29
C ASP A 397 20.27 10.33 32.84
N ALA A 398 20.06 9.95 34.10
CA ALA A 398 18.76 10.05 34.77
C ALA A 398 18.18 11.48 34.77
N LYS A 399 19.03 12.51 34.72
CA LYS A 399 18.57 13.90 34.65
C LYS A 399 18.12 14.26 33.23
N LEU A 400 18.77 13.73 32.19
CA LEU A 400 18.28 13.87 30.81
C LEU A 400 16.97 13.12 30.59
N GLN A 401 16.77 11.97 31.24
CA GLN A 401 15.48 11.28 31.18
C GLN A 401 14.33 12.17 31.64
N MET A 402 14.56 13.03 32.65
CA MET A 402 13.58 14.03 33.09
C MET A 402 13.39 15.17 32.10
N VAL A 403 14.46 15.63 31.44
CA VAL A 403 14.37 16.67 30.39
C VAL A 403 13.54 16.18 29.19
N TYR A 404 13.68 14.91 28.83
CA TYR A 404 13.06 14.31 27.65
C TYR A 404 11.84 13.41 27.99
N ASP A 405 11.31 13.47 29.21
CA ASP A 405 10.17 12.65 29.62
C ASP A 405 8.94 12.97 28.74
N PRO A 406 8.40 12.01 27.98
CA PRO A 406 7.24 12.22 27.10
C PRO A 406 5.92 12.38 27.88
N GLU A 407 5.91 12.08 29.18
CA GLU A 407 4.76 12.26 30.07
C GLU A 407 4.86 13.56 30.88
N ALA A 408 5.91 14.37 30.67
CA ALA A 408 6.14 15.58 31.45
C ALA A 408 5.05 16.63 31.25
N PHE A 409 4.59 16.80 30.02
CA PHE A 409 3.67 17.86 29.62
C PHE A 409 2.56 17.34 28.71
N ILE A 410 1.33 17.79 28.95
CA ILE A 410 0.17 17.52 28.09
C ILE A 410 -0.51 18.85 27.80
N LEU A 411 -0.63 19.22 26.53
CA LEU A 411 -1.44 20.36 26.12
C LEU A 411 -2.87 19.88 25.86
N GLU A 412 -3.87 20.55 26.39
CA GLU A 412 -5.27 20.38 26.02
C GLU A 412 -5.71 21.58 25.19
N ALA A 413 -6.19 21.33 23.97
CA ALA A 413 -6.77 22.33 23.08
C ALA A 413 -8.15 21.86 22.62
N ASP A 414 -9.19 22.68 22.80
CA ASP A 414 -10.58 22.33 22.47
C ASP A 414 -11.04 20.98 23.07
N GLY A 415 -10.58 20.67 24.28
CA GLY A 415 -10.89 19.41 24.98
C GLY A 415 -10.15 18.17 24.46
N ILE A 416 -9.21 18.34 23.52
CA ILE A 416 -8.38 17.26 22.99
C ILE A 416 -7.00 17.33 23.66
N GLU A 417 -6.54 16.20 24.21
CA GLU A 417 -5.23 16.08 24.85
C GLU A 417 -4.12 15.76 23.82
N TYR A 418 -3.00 16.48 23.95
CA TYR A 418 -1.78 16.33 23.16
C TYR A 418 -0.60 16.11 24.12
N PRO A 419 -0.20 14.84 24.36
CA PRO A 419 1.06 14.54 25.04
C PRO A 419 2.23 15.15 24.26
N LEU A 420 3.03 15.95 24.93
CA LEU A 420 4.09 16.71 24.29
C LEU A 420 5.42 15.98 24.43
N THR A 421 6.10 15.80 23.30
CA THR A 421 7.43 15.22 23.24
C THR A 421 8.43 16.23 22.67
N SER A 422 9.72 15.99 22.92
CA SER A 422 10.79 16.81 22.34
C SER A 422 10.77 16.76 20.82
N GLN A 423 10.91 17.91 20.15
CA GLN A 423 11.08 17.94 18.68
C GLN A 423 12.28 17.13 18.18
N LEU A 424 13.30 16.93 19.02
CA LEU A 424 14.48 16.12 18.66
C LEU A 424 14.18 14.62 18.63
N LEU A 425 13.08 14.19 19.26
CA LEU A 425 12.68 12.78 19.39
C LEU A 425 11.37 12.47 18.67
N LYS A 426 10.71 13.47 18.05
CA LYS A 426 9.45 13.28 17.33
C LYS A 426 9.69 12.60 15.99
N PRO A 427 9.00 11.48 15.70
CA PRO A 427 9.06 10.86 14.37
C PRO A 427 8.21 11.61 13.34
N VAL A 428 7.18 12.34 13.80
CA VAL A 428 6.23 13.05 12.94
C VAL A 428 5.93 14.43 13.49
N ARG A 429 5.77 15.40 12.58
CA ARG A 429 5.31 16.74 12.90
C ARG A 429 3.79 16.71 13.08
N LYS A 430 3.31 17.31 14.17
CA LYS A 430 1.87 17.48 14.45
C LYS A 430 1.58 18.96 14.47
N PHE A 431 0.54 19.36 13.75
CA PHE A 431 0.08 20.74 13.66
C PHE A 431 -1.29 20.88 14.34
N LEU A 432 -1.43 21.91 15.16
CA LEU A 432 -2.73 22.39 15.62
C LEU A 432 -3.18 23.59 14.80
N PHE A 433 -4.49 23.80 14.76
CA PHE A 433 -5.06 25.04 14.23
C PHE A 433 -5.71 25.75 15.41
N LEU A 434 -5.16 26.89 15.79
CA LEU A 434 -5.62 27.65 16.95
C LEU A 434 -6.31 28.91 16.48
N THR A 435 -7.36 29.30 17.20
CA THR A 435 -8.03 30.60 17.04
C THR A 435 -7.91 31.38 18.34
N LYS A 436 -8.26 32.67 18.34
CA LYS A 436 -8.30 33.48 19.58
C LYS A 436 -9.33 32.97 20.60
N TYR A 437 -10.21 32.05 20.20
CA TYR A 437 -11.25 31.47 21.04
C TYR A 437 -10.94 30.04 21.48
N THR A 438 -9.85 29.44 21.01
CA THR A 438 -9.48 28.07 21.37
C THR A 438 -9.06 28.02 22.84
N PRO A 439 -9.81 27.37 23.75
CA PRO A 439 -9.35 27.09 25.12
C PRO A 439 -8.06 26.27 25.09
N LEU A 440 -7.06 26.71 25.86
CA LEU A 440 -5.75 26.07 25.96
C LEU A 440 -5.35 25.87 27.41
N LYS A 441 -5.15 24.62 27.83
CA LYS A 441 -4.59 24.30 29.15
C LYS A 441 -3.30 23.51 28.97
N ILE A 442 -2.33 23.78 29.83
CA ILE A 442 -1.11 22.97 29.94
C ILE A 442 -1.11 22.24 31.27
N TYR A 443 -0.96 20.91 31.19
CA TYR A 443 -0.72 20.06 32.33
C TYR A 443 0.76 19.75 32.44
N VAL A 444 1.32 19.89 33.63
CA VAL A 444 2.72 19.50 33.94
C VAL A 444 2.74 18.51 35.10
N ARG A 445 3.48 17.41 34.92
CA ARG A 445 3.56 16.35 35.93
C ARG A 445 4.21 16.90 37.22
N LYS A 446 3.66 16.55 38.38
CA LYS A 446 4.12 17.13 39.67
C LYS A 446 5.59 16.87 39.96
N ASN A 447 6.07 15.64 39.70
CA ASN A 447 7.46 15.26 39.88
C ASN A 447 8.43 16.06 39.00
N ILE A 448 8.01 16.53 37.82
CA ILE A 448 8.82 17.36 36.91
C ILE A 448 9.04 18.76 37.50
N MET A 449 8.07 19.29 38.24
CA MET A 449 8.21 20.56 38.95
C MET A 449 9.13 20.46 40.18
N GLU A 450 9.26 19.27 40.75
CA GLU A 450 10.15 18.98 41.88
C GLU A 450 11.54 18.50 41.42
N ALA A 451 11.67 18.11 40.15
CA ALA A 451 12.88 17.56 39.57
C ALA A 451 13.97 18.62 39.37
N LEU A 452 15.22 18.22 39.68
CA LEU A 452 16.46 18.97 39.43
C LEU A 452 16.52 20.38 40.05
N ALA A 453 15.57 20.73 40.91
CA ALA A 453 15.52 22.02 41.58
C ALA A 453 16.02 21.86 43.02
N ASP A 454 17.14 22.50 43.37
CA ASP A 454 17.64 22.52 44.75
C ASP A 454 16.63 23.17 45.71
N TYR A 455 15.82 24.10 45.19
CA TYR A 455 14.72 24.75 45.87
C TYR A 455 13.47 24.71 44.98
N PRO A 456 12.62 23.66 45.09
CA PRO A 456 11.46 23.46 44.20
C PRO A 456 10.50 24.66 44.13
N VAL A 457 10.40 25.44 45.20
CA VAL A 457 9.59 26.67 45.27
C VAL A 457 10.02 27.74 44.25
N ASN A 458 11.28 27.72 43.81
CA ASN A 458 11.83 28.64 42.82
C ASN A 458 11.76 28.09 41.39
N ASN A 459 11.33 26.83 41.21
CA ASN A 459 11.15 26.25 39.89
C ASN A 459 9.87 26.82 39.24
N ALA A 460 9.92 27.04 37.94
CA ALA A 460 8.78 27.58 37.19
C ALA A 460 8.53 26.77 35.92
N LEU A 461 7.25 26.57 35.59
CA LEU A 461 6.84 26.17 34.25
C LEU A 461 7.22 27.32 33.31
N MET A 462 8.04 27.01 32.32
CA MET A 462 8.51 27.94 31.32
C MET A 462 7.84 27.63 29.98
N ILE A 463 7.15 28.62 29.45
CA ILE A 463 6.42 28.57 28.18
C ILE A 463 7.14 29.49 27.21
N GLN A 464 7.48 28.99 26.02
CA GLN A 464 8.08 29.81 24.97
C GLN A 464 7.19 29.78 23.73
N LEU A 465 6.90 30.95 23.18
CA LEU A 465 6.16 31.13 21.95
C LEU A 465 7.11 31.69 20.88
N LEU A 466 7.21 30.99 19.75
CA LEU A 466 8.03 31.36 18.62
C LEU A 466 7.15 31.49 17.36
N SER A 467 7.38 32.54 16.58
CA SER A 467 6.69 32.75 15.30
C SER A 467 7.26 31.84 14.22
N GLY A 468 6.44 31.48 13.24
CA GLY A 468 6.88 30.88 11.98
C GLY A 468 7.83 31.79 11.18
N ASP A 469 7.75 33.10 11.39
CA ASP A 469 8.65 34.09 10.79
C ASP A 469 10.07 33.91 11.33
N THR A 470 11.05 34.05 10.45
CA THR A 470 12.46 33.90 10.81
C THR A 470 13.14 35.24 11.02
N VAL A 471 14.12 35.24 11.92
CA VAL A 471 15.04 36.36 12.17
C VAL A 471 16.46 35.82 12.28
N VAL A 472 17.43 36.65 11.93
CA VAL A 472 18.86 36.29 11.98
C VAL A 472 19.44 36.75 13.32
N TYR A 473 20.00 35.82 14.09
CA TYR A 473 20.63 36.11 15.39
C TYR A 473 22.14 35.89 15.38
N GLY A 474 22.87 36.76 16.10
CA GLY A 474 24.27 36.57 16.50
C GLY A 474 25.30 36.68 15.36
N ASP A 475 26.58 36.56 15.74
CA ASP A 475 27.73 36.73 14.83
C ASP A 475 27.80 35.62 13.76
N GLU A 476 27.16 34.48 14.00
CA GLU A 476 27.14 33.30 13.12
C GLU A 476 26.08 33.36 12.00
N GLN A 477 25.31 34.46 11.90
CA GLN A 477 24.31 34.69 10.83
C GLN A 477 23.31 33.55 10.64
N ARG A 478 22.88 32.91 11.74
CA ARG A 478 21.93 31.79 11.69
C ARG A 478 20.49 32.30 11.69
N GLU A 479 19.72 31.86 10.71
CA GLU A 479 18.29 32.08 10.60
C GLU A 479 17.53 31.17 11.58
N LYS A 480 16.68 31.74 12.44
CA LYS A 480 15.87 31.02 13.44
C LYS A 480 14.48 31.62 13.53
N GLN A 481 13.51 30.83 14.00
CA GLN A 481 12.18 31.34 14.34
C GLN A 481 12.26 32.51 15.32
N ALA A 482 11.48 33.56 15.07
CA ALA A 482 11.44 34.76 15.90
C ALA A 482 10.88 34.43 17.29
N HIS A 483 11.63 34.81 18.32
CA HIS A 483 11.20 34.63 19.71
C HIS A 483 10.15 35.67 20.06
N VAL A 484 8.89 35.26 20.24
CA VAL A 484 7.77 36.17 20.55
C VAL A 484 7.65 36.37 22.05
N MET A 485 7.63 35.29 22.82
CA MET A 485 7.41 35.39 24.28
C MET A 485 8.09 34.25 25.04
N THR A 486 8.58 34.57 26.24
CA THR A 486 8.88 33.58 27.30
C THR A 486 8.10 33.97 28.55
N HIS A 487 7.31 33.05 29.10
CA HIS A 487 6.54 33.27 30.33
C HIS A 487 6.88 32.20 31.37
N HIS A 488 6.87 32.59 32.65
CA HIS A 488 7.20 31.74 33.77
C HIS A 488 6.06 31.69 34.79
N ILE A 489 5.60 30.49 35.12
CA ILE A 489 4.62 30.26 36.19
C ILE A 489 5.31 29.47 37.30
N TYR A 490 5.63 30.16 38.40
CA TYR A 490 6.30 29.55 39.56
C TYR A 490 5.42 28.50 40.25
N LEU A 491 6.06 27.47 40.79
CA LEU A 491 5.39 26.35 41.47
C LEU A 491 4.33 26.79 42.50
N PRO A 492 4.57 27.77 43.39
CA PRO A 492 3.55 28.20 44.36
C PRO A 492 2.30 28.81 43.71
N THR A 493 2.43 29.42 42.53
CA THR A 493 1.30 29.95 41.76
C THR A 493 0.57 28.80 41.07
N LEU A 494 1.32 27.93 40.42
CA LEU A 494 0.80 26.77 39.71
C LEU A 494 0.05 25.79 40.64
N ALA A 495 0.56 25.60 41.86
CA ALA A 495 -0.04 24.73 42.87
C ALA A 495 -1.36 25.26 43.46
N ARG A 496 -1.69 26.54 43.27
CA ARG A 496 -3.01 27.10 43.64
C ARG A 496 -4.09 26.75 42.62
N GLY A 497 -3.71 26.40 41.40
CA GLY A 497 -4.63 25.98 40.35
C GLY A 497 -5.26 24.63 40.67
N LYS A 498 -6.54 24.45 40.30
CA LYS A 498 -7.18 23.13 40.34
C LYS A 498 -6.80 22.37 39.07
N SER A 499 -6.25 21.17 39.24
CA SER A 499 -6.01 20.25 38.13
C SER A 499 -7.11 19.18 38.12
N GLU A 500 -7.68 18.94 36.94
CA GLU A 500 -8.64 17.87 36.69
C GLU A 500 -7.94 16.51 36.48
N LYS A 501 -6.61 16.51 36.32
CA LYS A 501 -5.79 15.31 36.07
C LYS A 501 -4.94 14.98 37.29
N GLU A 502 -5.12 13.76 37.81
CA GLU A 502 -4.37 13.25 38.96
C GLU A 502 -2.87 13.18 38.64
N GLY A 503 -2.02 13.65 39.57
CA GLY A 503 -0.57 13.67 39.37
C GLY A 503 -0.02 14.84 38.54
N TYR A 504 -0.88 15.76 38.08
CA TYR A 504 -0.49 16.94 37.32
C TYR A 504 -0.89 18.24 38.02
N TYR A 505 -0.14 19.30 37.75
CA TYR A 505 -0.62 20.67 37.89
C TYR A 505 -1.21 21.16 36.55
N CYS A 506 -2.05 22.18 36.59
CA CYS A 506 -2.71 22.74 35.40
C CYS A 506 -2.62 24.27 35.38
N ALA A 507 -2.39 24.83 34.19
CA ALA A 507 -2.49 26.26 33.93
C ALA A 507 -3.30 26.51 32.64
N ASP A 508 -4.26 27.43 32.72
CA ASP A 508 -4.93 27.99 31.53
C ASP A 508 -4.01 29.02 30.89
N ILE A 509 -3.59 28.74 29.65
CA ILE A 509 -2.65 29.56 28.89
C ILE A 509 -3.32 30.25 27.71
N GLY A 510 -4.62 30.00 27.46
CA GLY A 510 -5.36 30.61 26.35
C GLY A 510 -5.27 32.14 26.35
N PRO A 511 -5.59 32.83 27.47
CA PRO A 511 -5.46 34.28 27.56
C PRO A 511 -4.05 34.79 27.33
N LEU A 512 -3.02 34.04 27.77
CA LEU A 512 -1.62 34.40 27.58
C LEU A 512 -1.22 34.34 26.10
N ILE A 513 -1.57 33.26 25.39
CA ILE A 513 -1.28 33.13 23.96
C ILE A 513 -2.06 34.17 23.16
N GLY A 514 -3.30 34.46 23.56
CA GLY A 514 -4.18 35.48 22.98
C GLY A 514 -3.53 36.86 22.84
N LEU A 515 -2.64 37.24 23.75
CA LEU A 515 -1.95 38.54 23.73
C LEU A 515 -0.99 38.72 22.55
N TYR A 516 -0.53 37.62 21.94
CA TYR A 516 0.55 37.63 20.94
C TYR A 516 0.10 37.13 19.56
N LEU A 517 -1.19 36.89 19.36
CA LEU A 517 -1.69 36.27 18.12
C LEU A 517 -1.43 37.11 16.87
N GLU A 518 -1.31 38.44 17.02
CA GLU A 518 -0.95 39.36 15.92
C GLU A 518 0.54 39.32 15.56
N ASP A 519 1.39 38.80 16.44
CA ASP A 519 2.85 38.67 16.24
C ASP A 519 3.24 37.31 15.63
N LEU A 520 2.26 36.49 15.23
CA LEU A 520 2.46 35.14 14.71
C LEU A 520 2.32 35.07 13.20
N ALA A 521 3.16 34.24 12.58
CA ALA A 521 3.08 33.92 11.17
C ALA A 521 1.75 33.27 10.81
N GLN A 522 1.19 33.67 9.68
CA GLN A 522 -0.10 33.18 9.18
C GLN A 522 0.05 31.98 8.23
N ASP A 523 1.14 31.93 7.48
CA ASP A 523 1.43 30.95 6.42
C ASP A 523 2.52 29.94 6.81
N GLN A 524 3.21 30.16 7.93
CA GLN A 524 4.21 29.26 8.49
C GLN A 524 3.80 28.76 9.89
N PRO A 525 4.19 27.52 10.27
CA PRO A 525 3.85 26.97 11.56
C PRO A 525 4.61 27.68 12.70
N ASN A 526 3.86 28.18 13.67
CA ASN A 526 4.35 28.73 14.92
C ASN A 526 4.63 27.60 15.93
N ASN A 527 5.37 27.89 17.00
CA ASN A 527 5.84 26.87 17.92
C ASN A 527 5.60 27.25 19.39
N LEU A 528 5.06 26.31 20.16
CA LEU A 528 4.93 26.39 21.61
C LEU A 528 5.85 25.38 22.25
N PHE A 529 6.81 25.84 23.05
CA PHE A 529 7.72 25.00 23.84
C PHE A 529 7.40 25.08 25.33
N PHE A 530 7.59 23.95 26.01
CA PHE A 530 7.34 23.80 27.44
C PHE A 530 8.53 23.09 28.10
N THR A 531 9.00 23.66 29.20
CA THR A 531 10.03 23.08 30.08
C THR A 531 9.85 23.62 31.49
N THR A 532 10.69 23.22 32.44
CA THR A 532 10.87 23.97 33.68
C THR A 532 12.19 24.73 33.67
N THR A 533 12.33 25.74 34.52
CA THR A 533 13.59 26.48 34.68
C THR A 533 14.73 25.56 35.09
N ALA A 534 14.49 24.64 36.04
CA ALA A 534 15.49 23.66 36.48
C ALA A 534 15.91 22.67 35.37
N LEU A 535 14.95 22.15 34.59
CA LEU A 535 15.26 21.28 33.45
C LEU A 535 16.06 22.02 32.37
N ARG A 536 15.70 23.28 32.09
CA ARG A 536 16.42 24.13 31.12
C ARG A 536 17.85 24.40 31.56
N GLU A 537 18.07 24.77 32.83
CA GLU A 537 19.40 24.98 33.38
C GLU A 537 20.27 23.73 33.26
N TYR A 538 19.70 22.57 33.60
CA TYR A 538 20.40 21.30 33.45
C TYR A 538 20.75 20.98 31.99
N HIS A 539 19.82 21.21 31.04
CA HIS A 539 20.11 21.05 29.61
C HIS A 539 21.32 21.88 29.18
N TYR A 540 21.37 23.18 29.49
CA TYR A 540 22.50 24.03 29.11
C TYR A 540 23.80 23.65 29.84
N ALA A 541 23.71 23.23 31.10
CA ALA A 541 24.88 22.71 31.82
C ALA A 541 25.43 21.45 31.13
N LYS A 542 24.56 20.53 30.69
CA LYS A 542 24.97 19.33 29.94
C LYS A 542 25.54 19.70 28.57
N HIS A 543 24.90 20.63 27.86
CA HIS A 543 25.32 21.14 26.56
C HIS A 543 26.72 21.79 26.61
N LYS A 544 27.07 22.45 27.72
CA LYS A 544 28.40 23.00 27.96
C LYS A 544 29.44 21.93 28.28
N ASN A 545 29.05 20.89 29.03
CA ASN A 545 29.98 19.92 29.62
C ASN A 545 30.13 18.61 28.82
N ASN A 546 29.35 18.40 27.76
CA ASN A 546 29.40 17.18 26.95
C ASN A 546 29.27 17.49 25.46
N GLY A 547 30.36 17.35 24.72
CA GLY A 547 30.42 17.64 23.27
C GLY A 547 29.54 16.73 22.41
N TYR A 548 29.32 15.47 22.82
CA TYR A 548 28.41 14.57 22.10
C TYR A 548 26.96 15.03 22.25
N TYR A 549 26.55 15.40 23.46
CA TYR A 549 25.22 15.95 23.70
C TYR A 549 25.03 17.32 23.03
N HIS A 550 26.06 18.15 22.99
CA HIS A 550 26.04 19.43 22.28
C HIS A 550 25.65 19.27 20.82
N ILE A 551 26.30 18.33 20.11
CA ILE A 551 26.03 18.05 18.69
C ILE A 551 24.60 17.53 18.52
N GLN A 552 24.16 16.64 19.40
CA GLN A 552 22.86 15.98 19.32
C GLN A 552 21.68 16.87 19.74
N ALA A 553 21.92 17.98 20.44
CA ALA A 553 20.89 18.87 20.97
C ALA A 553 21.10 20.35 20.58
N LEU A 554 21.53 20.59 19.33
CA LEU A 554 21.76 21.94 18.76
C LEU A 554 20.48 22.80 18.68
N ASN A 555 19.34 22.16 18.46
CA ASN A 555 18.02 22.80 18.48
C ASN A 555 17.38 22.66 19.88
N LEU A 556 16.41 23.52 20.19
CA LEU A 556 15.74 23.51 21.50
C LEU A 556 15.16 22.11 21.80
N PRO A 557 15.59 21.43 22.89
CA PRO A 557 15.23 20.03 23.13
C PRO A 557 13.87 19.87 23.80
N PHE A 558 13.15 20.96 24.05
CA PHE A 558 12.00 20.96 24.94
C PHE A 558 10.75 20.39 24.26
N GLN A 559 9.83 19.91 25.09
CA GLN A 559 8.53 19.40 24.66
C GLN A 559 7.77 20.51 23.95
N ASN A 560 7.27 20.23 22.74
CA ASN A 560 6.69 21.28 21.91
C ASN A 560 5.42 20.86 21.19
N ILE A 561 4.75 21.81 20.56
CA ILE A 561 3.77 21.57 19.51
C ILE A 561 3.82 22.69 18.48
N GLU A 562 3.63 22.33 17.21
CA GLU A 562 3.55 23.30 16.12
C GLU A 562 2.08 23.64 15.86
N PHE A 563 1.80 24.88 15.47
CA PHE A 563 0.43 25.30 15.19
C PHE A 563 0.35 26.42 14.15
N TYR A 564 -0.75 26.46 13.42
CA TYR A 564 -1.16 27.60 12.61
C TYR A 564 -2.18 28.42 13.38
N TYR A 565 -2.00 29.74 13.38
CA TYR A 565 -3.02 30.64 13.88
C TYR A 565 -4.00 30.98 12.76
N VAL A 566 -5.29 30.76 13.00
CA VAL A 566 -6.37 31.06 12.06
C VAL A 566 -7.13 32.28 12.57
N ASN A 567 -6.98 33.41 11.88
CA ASN A 567 -7.77 34.58 12.17
C ASN A 567 -9.20 34.41 11.62
N CYS A 568 -10.16 34.17 12.51
CA CYS A 568 -11.58 34.03 12.14
C CYS A 568 -12.30 35.37 11.92
N ASP A 569 -11.70 36.51 12.27
CA ASP A 569 -12.32 37.83 12.09
C ASP A 569 -12.26 38.32 10.63
N SER A 570 -11.51 37.64 9.74
CA SER A 570 -11.45 37.93 8.31
C SER A 570 -12.45 37.14 7.46
N LEU A 571 -13.21 36.23 8.09
CA LEU A 571 -14.21 35.36 7.46
C LEU A 571 -15.66 35.72 7.83
N LEU A 572 -15.84 36.79 8.60
CA LEU A 572 -17.10 37.50 8.88
C LEU A 572 -17.04 38.89 8.27
#